data_AF-A0A9D3YTD8-F1
#
_entry.id   AF-A0A9D3YTD8-F1
#
_cell.length_a   1.000
_cell.length_b   1.000
_cell.length_c   1.000
_cell.angle_alpha   90.00
_cell.angle_beta   90.00
_cell.angle_gamma   90.00
#
_symmetry.space_group_name_H-M   'P 1'
#
loop_
_entity.id
_entity.type
_entity.pdbx_description
1 polymer ?
#
loop_
_entity_poly.entity_id
_entity_poly.type
_entity_poly.pdbx_seq_one_letter_code
_entity_poly.pdbx_strand_id
1 'polypeptide(L)'
;MQAVIRGIACVLQWSLNTTPIESFATAAHIFIGQVESSVALRPFLTRLTESELHAVMTGEFATVAGSVIAAYVDFRVRVVAQYPRNFS
;
A
#
# COMPACT_ATOMS: atom_id res chain seq x y z
N MET A 1 -4.61 -6.21 -10.91
CA MET A 1 -4.54 -5.36 -9.70
C MET A 1 -5.39 -5.91 -8.56
N GLN A 2 -6.71 -6.07 -8.72
CA GLN A 2 -7.61 -6.49 -7.64
C GLN A 2 -7.30 -7.87 -7.03
N ALA A 3 -6.88 -8.86 -7.84
CA ALA A 3 -6.49 -10.18 -7.33
C ALA A 3 -5.22 -10.13 -6.45
N VAL A 4 -4.24 -9.30 -6.82
CA VAL A 4 -3.01 -9.09 -6.06
C VAL A 4 -3.31 -8.40 -4.74
N ILE A 5 -4.11 -7.34 -4.78
CA ILE A 5 -4.55 -6.61 -3.57
C ILE A 5 -5.34 -7.54 -2.64
N ARG A 6 -6.25 -8.37 -3.17
CA ARG A 6 -6.98 -9.36 -2.36
C ARG A 6 -6.06 -10.40 -1.73
N GLY A 7 -5.02 -10.84 -2.44
CA GLY A 7 -4.01 -11.75 -1.89
C GLY A 7 -3.25 -11.12 -0.71
N ILE A 8 -2.74 -9.90 -0.89
CA ILE A 8 -2.01 -9.17 0.16
C ILE A 8 -2.93 -8.83 1.34
N ALA A 9 -4.16 -8.38 1.07
CA ALA A 9 -5.16 -8.09 2.09
C ALA A 9 -5.55 -9.34 2.88
N CYS A 10 -5.62 -10.51 2.25
CA CYS A 10 -5.89 -11.78 2.94
C CYS A 10 -4.74 -12.15 3.89
N VAL A 11 -3.49 -11.95 3.49
CA VAL A 11 -2.33 -12.16 4.35
C VAL A 11 -2.33 -11.18 5.53
N LEU A 12 -2.66 -9.90 5.30
CA LEU A 12 -2.80 -8.89 6.35
C LEU A 12 -3.93 -9.24 7.34
N GLN A 13 -5.11 -9.62 6.85
CA GLN A 13 -6.22 -10.06 7.70
C GLN A 13 -5.84 -11.26 8.54
N TRP A 14 -5.17 -12.25 7.94
CA TRP A 14 -4.81 -13.47 8.65
C TRP A 14 -3.71 -13.25 9.70
N SER A 15 -2.77 -12.34 9.44
CA SER A 15 -1.66 -12.03 10.34
C SER A 15 -2.01 -11.07 11.47
N LEU A 16 -2.82 -10.04 11.19
CA LEU A 16 -3.12 -8.94 12.11
C LEU A 16 -4.54 -8.97 12.67
N ASN A 17 -5.41 -9.85 12.17
CA ASN A 17 -6.83 -9.96 12.54
C ASN A 17 -7.57 -8.61 12.45
N THR A 18 -7.22 -7.81 11.43
CA THR A 18 -7.81 -6.49 11.15
C THR A 18 -9.03 -6.62 10.26
N THR A 19 -9.80 -5.52 10.14
CA THR A 19 -11.02 -5.56 9.35
C THR A 19 -10.73 -5.64 7.85
N PRO A 20 -11.65 -6.25 7.07
CA PRO A 20 -11.42 -6.45 5.66
C PRO A 20 -11.33 -5.15 4.85
N ILE A 21 -11.94 -4.07 5.34
CA ILE A 21 -11.89 -2.73 4.72
C ILE A 21 -10.51 -2.12 4.95
N GLU A 22 -10.00 -2.15 6.18
CA GLU A 22 -8.66 -1.65 6.53
C GLU A 22 -7.57 -2.39 5.75
N SER A 23 -7.58 -3.72 5.78
CA SER A 23 -6.58 -4.53 5.09
C SER A 23 -6.58 -4.32 3.57
N PHE A 24 -7.76 -4.11 2.98
CA PHE A 24 -7.88 -3.84 1.56
C PHE A 24 -7.38 -2.43 1.20
N ALA A 25 -7.72 -1.42 2.01
CA ALA A 25 -7.24 -0.05 1.84
C ALA A 25 -5.70 -0.01 1.93
N THR A 26 -5.13 -0.54 3.00
CA THR A 26 -3.67 -0.58 3.22
C THR A 26 -2.93 -1.33 2.11
N ALA A 27 -3.47 -2.45 1.61
CA ALA A 27 -2.87 -3.17 0.49
C ALA A 27 -2.97 -2.40 -0.84
N ALA A 28 -3.99 -1.56 -1.01
CA ALA A 28 -4.15 -0.73 -2.20
C ALA A 28 -3.17 0.46 -2.22
N HIS A 29 -2.79 1.01 -1.07
CA HIS A 29 -1.86 2.13 -0.94
C HIS A 29 -0.47 1.84 -1.52
N ILE A 30 -0.07 0.57 -1.60
CA ILE A 30 1.19 0.14 -2.23
C ILE A 30 1.24 0.54 -3.72
N PHE A 31 0.08 0.57 -4.39
CA PHE A 31 -0.01 0.79 -5.82
C PHE A 31 -0.60 2.14 -6.20
N ILE A 32 -1.43 2.72 -5.33
CA ILE A 32 -2.19 3.94 -5.56
C ILE A 32 -1.47 5.14 -4.93
N GLY A 33 -1.52 6.31 -5.58
CA GLY A 33 -0.93 7.53 -5.03
C GLY A 33 -1.70 8.10 -3.83
N GLN A 34 -1.01 8.88 -2.97
CA GLN A 34 -1.60 9.51 -1.77
C GLN A 34 -2.90 10.29 -2.06
N VAL A 35 -2.97 11.00 -3.18
CA VAL A 35 -4.15 11.79 -3.58
C VAL A 35 -5.34 10.88 -3.91
N GLU A 36 -5.10 9.77 -4.60
CA GLU A 36 -6.13 8.81 -5.00
C GLU A 36 -6.58 7.96 -3.80
N SER A 37 -5.67 7.65 -2.89
CA SER A 37 -5.94 6.95 -1.62
C SER A 37 -6.90 7.74 -0.73
N SER A 38 -6.59 9.01 -0.47
CA SER A 38 -7.43 9.91 0.33
C SER A 38 -8.85 10.08 -0.23
N VAL A 39 -8.99 10.06 -1.57
CA VAL A 39 -10.31 10.08 -2.24
C VAL A 39 -11.04 8.75 -2.08
N ALA A 40 -10.34 7.62 -2.20
CA ALA A 40 -10.93 6.29 -2.04
C ALA A 40 -11.43 6.03 -0.61
N LEU A 41 -10.80 6.65 0.40
CA LEU A 41 -11.16 6.54 1.80
C LEU A 41 -12.38 7.36 2.22
N ARG A 42 -12.68 8.47 1.53
CA ARG A 42 -13.82 9.36 1.83
C ARG A 42 -15.15 8.66 2.18
N PRO A 43 -15.66 7.69 1.38
CA PRO A 43 -16.93 7.04 1.68
C PRO A 43 -16.88 6.09 2.90
N PHE A 44 -15.68 5.69 3.34
CA PHE A 44 -15.50 4.76 4.47
C PHE A 44 -15.26 5.48 5.80
N LEU A 45 -14.91 6.77 5.79
CA LEU A 45 -14.63 7.57 6.99
C LEU A 45 -15.78 7.56 8.02
N THR A 46 -17.03 7.46 7.57
CA THR A 46 -18.21 7.44 8.46
C THR A 46 -18.47 6.08 9.10
N ARG A 47 -17.79 5.02 8.64
CA ARG A 47 -18.01 3.62 9.06
C ARG A 47 -16.81 3.02 9.78
N LEU A 48 -15.65 3.65 9.70
CA LEU A 48 -14.41 3.20 10.34
C LEU A 48 -14.33 3.72 11.77
N THR A 49 -13.78 2.89 12.65
CA THR A 49 -13.37 3.30 14.00
C THR A 49 -12.11 4.18 13.93
N GLU A 50 -11.84 4.96 14.98
CA GLU A 50 -10.65 5.81 15.04
C GLU A 50 -9.34 5.00 14.90
N SER A 51 -9.29 3.79 15.44
CA SER A 51 -8.11 2.92 15.35
C SER A 51 -7.87 2.41 13.93
N GLU A 52 -8.92 2.00 13.22
CA GLU A 52 -8.80 1.57 11.82
C GLU A 52 -8.40 2.74 10.92
N LEU A 53 -9.01 3.92 11.14
CA LEU A 53 -8.65 5.12 10.39
C LEU A 53 -7.17 5.49 10.61
N HIS A 54 -6.71 5.41 11.86
CA HIS A 54 -5.31 5.66 12.19
C HIS A 54 -4.36 4.67 11.52
N ALA A 55 -4.68 3.37 11.56
CA ALA A 55 -3.87 2.33 10.92
C ALA A 55 -3.80 2.51 9.40
N VAL A 56 -4.92 2.86 8.75
CA VAL A 56 -4.95 3.12 7.31
C VAL A 56 -4.12 4.36 6.95
N MET A 57 -4.27 5.47 7.68
CA MET A 57 -3.50 6.70 7.40
C MET A 57 -2.00 6.51 7.66
N THR A 58 -1.63 5.85 8.76
CA THR A 58 -0.22 5.53 9.05
C THR A 58 0.38 4.60 7.99
N GLY A 59 -0.39 3.61 7.52
CA GLY A 59 0.00 2.75 6.40
C GLY A 59 0.25 3.54 5.12
N GLU A 60 -0.60 4.52 4.81
CA GLU A 60 -0.40 5.42 3.67
C GLU A 60 0.93 6.17 3.75
N PHE A 61 1.19 6.87 4.85
CA PHE A 61 2.44 7.64 5.03
C PHE A 61 3.70 6.78 5.15
N ALA A 62 3.58 5.52 5.57
CA ALA A 62 4.68 4.58 5.61
C ALA A 62 5.08 4.06 4.21
N THR A 63 4.17 4.18 3.24
CA THR A 63 4.39 3.71 1.87
C THR A 63 4.62 4.85 0.90
N VAL A 64 5.28 4.54 -0.22
CA VAL A 64 5.50 5.50 -1.31
C VAL A 64 4.83 4.94 -2.55
N ALA A 65 4.17 5.79 -3.33
CA ALA A 65 3.50 5.39 -4.55
C ALA A 65 4.49 4.77 -5.56
N GLY A 66 4.06 3.74 -6.28
CA GLY A 66 4.90 3.05 -7.28
C GLY A 66 5.47 3.98 -8.36
N SER A 67 4.76 5.07 -8.69
CA SER A 67 5.24 6.11 -9.61
C SER A 67 6.48 6.83 -9.11
N VAL A 68 6.56 7.10 -7.80
CA VAL A 68 7.70 7.74 -7.15
C VAL A 68 8.85 6.75 -7.02
N ILE A 69 8.56 5.46 -6.77
CA ILE A 69 9.58 4.40 -6.79
C ILE A 69 10.24 4.31 -8.18
N ALA A 70 9.46 4.38 -9.26
CA ALA A 70 10.01 4.39 -10.63
C ALA A 70 10.93 5.61 -10.87
N ALA A 71 10.60 6.78 -10.34
CA ALA A 71 11.48 7.94 -10.38
C ALA A 71 12.77 7.72 -9.56
N TYR A 72 12.69 7.08 -8.38
CA TYR A 72 13.88 6.75 -7.58
C TYR A 72 14.82 5.75 -8.26
N VAL A 73 14.29 4.84 -9.08
CA VAL A 73 15.11 3.95 -9.92
C VAL A 73 15.93 4.75 -10.93
N ASP A 74 15.35 5.80 -11.53
CA ASP A 74 16.06 6.70 -12.45
C ASP A 74 17.16 7.50 -11.72
N PHE A 75 16.90 7.91 -10.48
CA PHE A 75 17.90 8.48 -9.57
C PHE A 75 18.94 7.46 -9.04
N ARG A 76 18.96 6.23 -9.59
CA ARG A 76 19.87 5.13 -9.22
C ARG A 76 19.83 4.74 -7.74
N VAL A 77 18.69 4.94 -7.08
CA VAL A 77 18.46 4.41 -5.73
C VAL A 77 18.40 2.88 -5.82
N ARG A 78 19.06 2.21 -4.86
CA ARG A 78 19.13 0.75 -4.84
C ARG A 78 17.76 0.16 -4.51
N VAL A 79 17.07 -0.37 -5.51
CA VAL A 79 15.84 -1.16 -5.32
C VAL A 79 16.23 -2.62 -5.17
N VAL A 80 15.71 -3.32 -4.15
CA VAL A 80 16.00 -4.74 -3.86
C VAL A 80 15.63 -5.67 -5.04
N ALA A 81 14.69 -5.25 -5.90
CA ALA A 81 14.34 -5.95 -7.14
C ALA A 81 15.41 -5.82 -8.26
N GLN A 82 16.43 -4.98 -8.06
CA GLN A 82 17.45 -4.65 -9.04
C GLN A 82 18.76 -5.37 -8.71
N TYR A 83 18.69 -6.70 -8.63
CA TYR A 83 19.88 -7.52 -8.84
C TYR A 83 19.78 -8.16 -10.23
N PRO A 84 20.20 -7.45 -11.31
CA PRO A 84 20.71 -8.18 -12.46
C PRO A 84 22.03 -8.80 -12.00
N ARG A 85 22.06 -10.14 -11.95
CA ARG A 85 23.29 -10.93 -12.05
C ARG A 85 23.97 -10.57 -13.38
N ASN A 86 24.66 -9.43 -13.45
CA ASN A 86 25.68 -9.23 -14.48
C ASN A 86 26.95 -9.86 -13.95
N PHE A 87 27.01 -11.18 -14.15
CA PHE A 87 28.26 -11.93 -14.21
C PHE A 87 28.78 -11.75 -15.65
N SER A 88 29.68 -10.79 -15.84
CA SER A 88 30.71 -10.79 -16.89
C SER A 88 31.77 -9.76 -16.54
#